data_AF-A0A961TXW0-F1
#
_entry.id   AF-A0A961TXW0-F1
#
_cell.length_a   1.000
_cell.length_b   1.000
_cell.length_c   1.000
_cell.angle_alpha   90.00
_cell.angle_beta   90.00
_cell.angle_gamma   90.00
#
_symmetry.space_group_name_H-M   'P 1'
#
loop_
_entity.id
_entity.type
_entity.pdbx_description
1 polymer ?
#
loop_
_entity_poly.entity_id
_entity_poly.type
_entity_poly.pdbx_seq_one_letter_code
_entity_poly.pdbx_strand_id
1 'polypeptide(L)'
;MSNALKILELSRRRFVAAGSSLLLVSGRGTLAQSSNQEEIAKIVISNAASVRLFAIETPLEEINSNVDNFVEFDYQSRQQSFDSLRQFSASLDINSYVTDLPTQMSINAGIDFSENAKRSVEFIVAALDDEGLPLVPEADAIEPIGVPSLPPKEADNDTDLKVVIDIFLESIGVGEPGLLTQTISANPDLQQKFTELVEHISNKEWTLVAEAIEWILNTSVVADIVAGMPKSVKRKFLFRLALRAVPFVGWLYTAASIVIAIKSNYHRFSFA
;
A
#
# COMPACT_ATOMS: atom_id res chain seq x y z
N MET A 1 -25.98 -2.62 13.51
CA MET A 1 -24.65 -2.65 12.85
C MET A 1 -24.83 -2.09 11.45
N SER A 2 -24.23 -0.93 11.13
CA SER A 2 -24.54 -0.20 9.88
C SER A 2 -23.95 -0.89 8.65
N ASN A 3 -24.52 -0.66 7.47
CA ASN A 3 -23.99 -1.17 6.19
C ASN A 3 -22.55 -0.67 5.92
N ALA A 4 -22.18 0.52 6.40
CA ALA A 4 -20.82 1.05 6.30
C ALA A 4 -19.81 0.19 7.09
N LEU A 5 -20.15 -0.28 8.30
CA LEU A 5 -19.32 -1.20 9.09
C LEU A 5 -19.13 -2.56 8.41
N LYS A 6 -20.12 -3.06 7.67
CA LYS A 6 -20.01 -4.29 6.88
C LYS A 6 -19.15 -4.13 5.63
N ILE A 7 -19.17 -2.95 4.99
CA ILE A 7 -18.36 -2.64 3.81
C ILE A 7 -16.89 -2.43 4.22
N LEU A 8 -16.64 -1.75 5.35
CA LEU A 8 -15.33 -1.61 6.01
C LEU A 8 -14.71 -2.94 6.45
N GLU A 9 -15.54 -3.89 6.86
CA GLU A 9 -15.13 -5.24 7.23
C GLU A 9 -14.81 -6.08 5.98
N LEU A 10 -15.40 -5.75 4.82
CA LEU A 10 -15.17 -6.44 3.54
C LEU A 10 -13.87 -5.97 2.89
N SER A 11 -13.64 -4.67 2.64
CA SER A 11 -12.39 -4.14 2.04
C SER A 11 -11.14 -4.65 2.80
N ARG A 12 -11.17 -4.50 4.13
CA ARG A 12 -10.15 -5.00 5.06
C ARG A 12 -9.95 -6.51 4.95
N ARG A 13 -11.01 -7.34 4.94
CA ARG A 13 -10.88 -8.81 4.85
C ARG A 13 -10.39 -9.28 3.50
N ARG A 14 -10.82 -8.67 2.39
CA ARG A 14 -10.46 -9.11 1.04
C ARG A 14 -8.99 -8.86 0.75
N PHE A 15 -8.49 -7.70 1.16
CA PHE A 15 -7.12 -7.28 0.94
C PHE A 15 -6.11 -8.00 1.86
N VAL A 16 -6.46 -8.12 3.14
CA VAL A 16 -5.70 -8.87 4.15
C VAL A 16 -5.68 -10.37 3.85
N ALA A 17 -6.81 -10.96 3.43
CA ALA A 17 -6.86 -12.36 3.03
C ALA A 17 -6.07 -12.62 1.74
N ALA A 18 -5.91 -11.63 0.84
CA ALA A 18 -5.05 -11.72 -0.35
C ALA A 18 -3.62 -12.06 0.01
N GLY A 19 -3.03 -11.18 0.81
CA GLY A 19 -1.63 -11.23 1.16
C GLY A 19 -1.30 -12.41 2.04
N SER A 20 -2.19 -12.66 2.97
CA SER A 20 -2.08 -13.77 3.90
C SER A 20 -2.21 -15.11 3.20
N SER A 21 -3.17 -15.25 2.28
CA SER A 21 -3.33 -16.48 1.49
C SER A 21 -2.14 -16.73 0.58
N LEU A 22 -1.52 -15.68 0.03
CA LEU A 22 -0.33 -15.78 -0.82
C LEU A 22 0.94 -16.18 -0.05
N LEU A 23 1.10 -15.64 1.15
CA LEU A 23 2.14 -16.06 2.08
C LEU A 23 1.92 -17.52 2.53
N LEU A 24 0.69 -17.91 2.86
CA LEU A 24 0.36 -19.30 3.22
C LEU A 24 0.61 -20.32 2.09
N VAL A 25 0.53 -19.88 0.83
CA VAL A 25 0.65 -20.75 -0.34
C VAL A 25 2.09 -21.08 -0.69
N SER A 26 3.01 -20.14 -0.54
CA SER A 26 4.42 -20.33 -0.89
C SER A 26 5.19 -21.30 0.02
N GLY A 27 4.65 -21.66 1.20
CA GLY A 27 5.20 -22.73 2.03
C GLY A 27 4.61 -24.12 1.77
N ARG A 28 3.57 -24.24 0.93
CA ARG A 28 2.95 -25.55 0.62
C ARG A 28 3.75 -26.35 -0.42
N GLY A 29 4.64 -25.72 -1.18
CA GLY A 29 5.53 -26.41 -2.13
C GLY A 29 6.61 -27.27 -1.46
N THR A 30 6.89 -27.06 -0.16
CA THR A 30 8.02 -27.73 0.52
C THR A 30 7.70 -28.32 1.89
N LEU A 31 6.63 -27.91 2.59
CA LEU A 31 6.38 -28.41 3.95
C LEU A 31 4.90 -28.70 4.21
N ALA A 32 4.67 -29.92 4.68
CA ALA A 32 3.43 -30.37 5.28
C ALA A 32 2.95 -29.39 6.37
N GLN A 33 1.64 -29.15 6.39
CA GLN A 33 0.80 -28.66 7.49
C GLN A 33 1.58 -28.17 8.74
N SER A 34 1.67 -26.86 8.97
CA SER A 34 2.01 -26.36 10.31
C SER A 34 1.28 -25.06 10.63
N SER A 35 0.77 -24.97 11.86
CA SER A 35 0.12 -23.82 12.51
C SER A 35 0.93 -22.51 12.45
N ASN A 36 2.22 -22.60 12.13
CA ASN A 36 3.16 -21.49 12.13
C ASN A 36 2.89 -20.47 10.99
N GLN A 37 2.37 -20.92 9.84
CA GLN A 37 2.12 -20.02 8.71
C GLN A 37 0.95 -19.06 8.96
N GLU A 38 -0.14 -19.59 9.51
CA GLU A 38 -1.33 -18.81 9.84
C GLU A 38 -1.01 -17.77 10.94
N GLU A 39 -0.14 -18.14 11.87
CA GLU A 39 0.38 -17.26 12.91
C GLU A 39 1.24 -16.12 12.34
N ILE A 40 2.19 -16.42 11.44
CA ILE A 40 3.00 -15.40 10.76
C ILE A 40 2.10 -14.44 9.97
N ALA A 41 1.14 -14.97 9.21
CA ALA A 41 0.20 -14.13 8.48
C ALA A 41 -0.57 -13.20 9.43
N LYS A 42 -1.12 -13.73 10.54
CA LYS A 42 -1.81 -12.92 11.56
C LYS A 42 -0.92 -11.82 12.13
N ILE A 43 0.35 -12.10 12.43
CA ILE A 43 1.31 -11.12 12.95
C ILE A 43 1.52 -9.99 11.94
N VAL A 44 1.84 -10.34 10.69
CA VAL A 44 2.13 -9.36 9.62
C VAL A 44 0.91 -8.46 9.37
N ILE A 45 -0.29 -9.04 9.28
CA ILE A 45 -1.55 -8.30 9.16
C ILE A 45 -1.77 -7.39 10.37
N SER A 46 -1.58 -7.92 11.57
CA SER A 46 -1.85 -7.18 12.82
C SER A 46 -0.95 -5.97 12.92
N ASN A 47 0.33 -6.11 12.58
CA ASN A 47 1.30 -5.01 12.56
C ASN A 47 0.85 -3.91 11.59
N ALA A 48 0.50 -4.26 10.35
CA ALA A 48 0.10 -3.28 9.35
C ALA A 48 -1.25 -2.63 9.65
N ALA A 49 -2.20 -3.39 10.19
CA ALA A 49 -3.47 -2.86 10.67
C ALA A 49 -3.27 -1.88 11.82
N SER A 50 -2.30 -2.14 12.71
CA SER A 50 -1.98 -1.25 13.83
C SER A 50 -1.35 0.05 13.36
N VAL A 51 -0.43 0.02 12.39
CA VAL A 51 0.16 1.24 11.79
C VAL A 51 -0.89 2.06 11.05
N ARG A 52 -1.78 1.41 10.31
CA ARG A 52 -2.93 2.07 9.69
C ARG A 52 -3.85 2.72 10.72
N LEU A 53 -4.16 2.00 11.80
CA LEU A 53 -5.02 2.52 12.86
C LEU A 53 -4.39 3.73 13.53
N PHE A 54 -3.09 3.67 13.84
CA PHE A 54 -2.33 4.82 14.35
C PHE A 54 -2.50 6.04 13.44
N ALA A 55 -2.30 5.86 12.13
CA ALA A 55 -2.43 6.95 11.15
C ALA A 55 -3.85 7.55 11.11
N ILE A 56 -4.88 6.72 11.22
CA ILE A 56 -6.29 7.15 11.22
C ILE A 56 -6.64 7.88 12.52
N GLU A 57 -6.28 7.30 13.66
CA GLU A 57 -6.67 7.76 14.99
C GLU A 57 -5.89 8.98 15.48
N THR A 58 -4.68 9.22 14.95
CA THR A 58 -3.90 10.43 15.26
C THR A 58 -4.70 11.68 14.85
N PRO A 59 -5.10 12.57 15.78
CA PRO A 59 -5.84 13.78 15.44
C PRO A 59 -5.05 14.69 14.50
N LEU A 60 -5.75 15.45 13.66
CA LEU A 60 -5.11 16.36 12.71
C LEU A 60 -4.26 17.41 13.44
N GLU A 61 -4.75 17.88 14.58
CA GLU A 61 -4.14 18.93 15.40
C GLU A 61 -2.84 18.45 16.08
N GLU A 62 -2.68 17.13 16.23
CA GLU A 62 -1.54 16.50 16.88
C GLU A 62 -0.56 15.88 15.89
N ILE A 63 -0.81 16.02 14.57
CA ILE A 63 -0.05 15.30 13.54
C ILE A 63 1.45 15.64 13.62
N ASN A 64 1.78 16.92 13.73
CA ASN A 64 3.17 17.40 13.72
C ASN A 64 3.99 16.87 14.89
N SER A 65 3.38 16.71 16.08
CA SER A 65 4.04 16.12 17.24
C SER A 65 4.11 14.60 17.22
N ASN A 66 3.37 13.95 16.31
CA ASN A 66 3.30 12.49 16.21
C ASN A 66 3.97 11.92 14.95
N VAL A 67 4.48 12.75 14.02
CA VAL A 67 5.17 12.26 12.82
C VAL A 67 6.34 11.35 13.18
N ASP A 68 7.20 11.76 14.11
CA ASP A 68 8.37 10.96 14.50
C ASP A 68 7.96 9.62 15.14
N ASN A 69 6.94 9.65 16.02
CA ASN A 69 6.37 8.43 16.62
C ASN A 69 5.79 7.50 15.55
N PHE A 70 5.10 8.03 14.55
CA PHE A 70 4.58 7.26 13.44
C PHE A 70 5.70 6.63 12.61
N VAL A 71 6.74 7.40 12.26
CA VAL A 71 7.88 6.92 11.47
C VAL A 71 8.60 5.79 12.19
N GLU A 72 8.83 5.92 13.50
CA GLU A 72 9.42 4.86 14.32
C GLU A 72 8.52 3.62 14.38
N PHE A 73 7.22 3.81 14.65
CA PHE A 73 6.27 2.71 14.78
C PHE A 73 6.08 1.94 13.46
N ASP A 74 5.97 2.65 12.33
CA ASP A 74 5.94 2.06 10.99
C ASP A 74 7.21 1.27 10.70
N TYR A 75 8.38 1.87 10.95
CA TYR A 75 9.68 1.24 10.71
C TYR A 75 9.82 -0.08 11.48
N GLN A 76 9.57 -0.07 12.79
CA GLN A 76 9.64 -1.26 13.63
C GLN A 76 8.63 -2.34 13.19
N SER A 77 7.39 -1.93 12.90
CA SER A 77 6.33 -2.84 12.46
C SER A 77 6.65 -3.49 11.11
N ARG A 78 7.22 -2.73 10.17
CA ARG A 78 7.71 -3.25 8.89
C ARG A 78 8.89 -4.19 9.11
N GLN A 79 9.91 -3.83 9.89
CA GLN A 79 11.02 -4.76 10.19
C GLN A 79 10.54 -6.09 10.75
N GLN A 80 9.69 -6.07 11.78
CA GLN A 80 9.15 -7.30 12.35
C GLN A 80 8.33 -8.11 11.31
N SER A 81 7.59 -7.41 10.44
CA SER A 81 6.84 -8.07 9.36
C SER A 81 7.78 -8.79 8.41
N PHE A 82 8.82 -8.11 7.92
CA PHE A 82 9.80 -8.70 7.00
C PHE A 82 10.61 -9.82 7.66
N ASP A 83 11.04 -9.67 8.91
CA ASP A 83 11.73 -10.72 9.65
C ASP A 83 10.87 -11.99 9.73
N SER A 84 9.59 -11.84 10.09
CA SER A 84 8.63 -12.94 10.18
C SER A 84 8.43 -13.63 8.83
N LEU A 85 8.40 -12.84 7.75
CA LEU A 85 8.27 -13.34 6.37
C LEU A 85 9.54 -14.03 5.89
N ARG A 86 10.72 -13.55 6.29
CA ARG A 86 12.00 -14.11 5.87
C ARG A 86 12.30 -15.46 6.47
N GLN A 87 11.96 -15.64 7.74
CA GLN A 87 12.00 -16.96 8.40
C GLN A 87 11.20 -18.01 7.61
N PHE A 88 10.25 -17.57 6.78
CA PHE A 88 9.41 -18.39 5.94
C PHE A 88 9.84 -18.43 4.46
N SER A 89 10.42 -17.35 3.93
CA SER A 89 10.69 -17.18 2.49
C SER A 89 11.94 -17.88 1.94
N ALA A 90 12.70 -18.60 2.77
CA ALA A 90 13.88 -19.34 2.32
C ALA A 90 13.57 -20.41 1.24
N SER A 91 12.29 -20.70 0.97
CA SER A 91 11.79 -21.64 -0.05
C SER A 91 10.89 -21.02 -1.13
N LEU A 92 10.80 -19.68 -1.23
CA LEU A 92 9.88 -18.99 -2.15
C LEU A 92 10.43 -19.02 -3.60
N ASP A 93 9.94 -19.97 -4.41
CA ASP A 93 10.10 -19.95 -5.86
C ASP A 93 9.07 -19.01 -6.51
N ILE A 94 9.56 -17.98 -7.22
CA ILE A 94 8.75 -16.95 -7.86
C ILE A 94 7.84 -17.54 -8.96
N ASN A 95 8.30 -18.57 -9.67
CA ASN A 95 7.52 -19.20 -10.74
C ASN A 95 6.33 -20.00 -10.16
N SER A 96 6.57 -20.74 -9.08
CA SER A 96 5.51 -21.42 -8.33
C SER A 96 4.50 -20.43 -7.73
N TYR A 97 5.00 -19.29 -7.23
CA TYR A 97 4.19 -18.22 -6.66
C TYR A 97 3.22 -17.59 -7.68
N VAL A 98 3.66 -17.26 -8.89
CA VAL A 98 2.81 -16.65 -9.94
C VAL A 98 1.80 -17.66 -10.48
N THR A 99 2.21 -18.92 -10.64
CA THR A 99 1.37 -19.98 -11.25
C THR A 99 0.23 -20.42 -10.32
N ASP A 100 0.47 -20.51 -9.01
CA ASP A 100 -0.52 -20.99 -8.02
C ASP A 100 -1.44 -19.87 -7.49
N LEU A 101 -1.11 -18.62 -7.76
CA LEU A 101 -1.83 -17.41 -7.34
C LEU A 101 -3.34 -17.48 -7.66
N PRO A 102 -3.78 -17.83 -8.89
CA PRO A 102 -5.20 -17.86 -9.25
C PRO A 102 -6.01 -18.92 -8.52
N THR A 103 -5.49 -20.15 -8.42
CA THR A 103 -6.22 -21.30 -7.89
C THR A 103 -6.34 -21.24 -6.37
N GLN A 104 -5.31 -20.75 -5.68
CA GLN A 104 -5.27 -20.75 -4.22
C GLN A 104 -5.98 -19.52 -3.59
N MET A 105 -6.03 -18.39 -4.30
CA MET A 105 -6.84 -17.23 -3.93
C MET A 105 -8.33 -17.59 -3.77
N SER A 106 -8.86 -18.44 -4.66
CA SER A 106 -10.25 -18.90 -4.63
C SER A 106 -10.54 -19.81 -3.42
N ILE A 107 -9.56 -20.61 -2.99
CA ILE A 107 -9.73 -21.66 -1.97
C ILE A 107 -9.68 -21.11 -0.53
N ASN A 108 -8.76 -20.19 -0.24
CA ASN A 108 -8.46 -19.82 1.16
C ASN A 108 -9.32 -18.67 1.72
N ALA A 109 -9.92 -17.82 0.87
CA ALA A 109 -10.56 -16.60 1.34
C ALA A 109 -12.10 -16.60 1.25
N GLY A 110 -12.71 -17.49 0.45
CA GLY A 110 -14.16 -17.41 0.15
C GLY A 110 -14.57 -16.05 -0.42
N ILE A 111 -13.62 -15.34 -1.00
CA ILE A 111 -13.67 -13.95 -1.44
C ILE A 111 -13.08 -13.93 -2.85
N ASP A 112 -13.88 -13.53 -3.82
CA ASP A 112 -13.38 -13.25 -5.16
C ASP A 112 -12.53 -11.97 -5.12
N PHE A 113 -11.27 -12.08 -5.55
CA PHE A 113 -10.48 -10.92 -5.92
C PHE A 113 -11.16 -10.19 -7.06
N SER A 114 -11.10 -8.85 -7.06
CA SER A 114 -11.35 -8.18 -8.33
C SER A 114 -10.24 -8.62 -9.29
N GLU A 115 -10.60 -8.97 -10.53
CA GLU A 115 -9.62 -9.33 -11.56
C GLU A 115 -8.54 -8.25 -11.73
N ASN A 116 -8.89 -6.98 -11.49
CA ASN A 116 -7.95 -5.85 -11.51
C ASN A 116 -6.91 -5.94 -10.38
N ALA A 117 -7.32 -6.31 -9.17
CA ALA A 117 -6.40 -6.50 -8.04
C ALA A 117 -5.39 -7.61 -8.35
N LYS A 118 -5.89 -8.75 -8.83
CA LYS A 118 -5.09 -9.89 -9.21
C LYS A 118 -4.09 -9.55 -10.33
N ARG A 119 -4.53 -8.86 -11.38
CA ARG A 119 -3.63 -8.41 -12.46
C ARG A 119 -2.56 -7.45 -11.99
N SER A 120 -2.93 -6.50 -11.12
CA SER A 120 -1.97 -5.53 -10.55
C SER A 120 -0.86 -6.25 -9.79
N VAL A 121 -1.24 -7.28 -9.04
CA VAL A 121 -0.33 -8.13 -8.28
C VAL A 121 0.59 -8.92 -9.20
N GLU A 122 0.02 -9.67 -10.15
CA GLU A 122 0.77 -10.48 -11.10
C GLU A 122 1.79 -9.61 -11.85
N PHE A 123 1.38 -8.41 -12.24
CA PHE A 123 2.24 -7.44 -12.88
C PHE A 123 3.40 -6.98 -12.00
N ILE A 124 3.16 -6.59 -10.73
CA ILE A 124 4.23 -6.09 -9.85
C ILE A 124 5.23 -7.21 -9.52
N VAL A 125 4.73 -8.43 -9.32
CA VAL A 125 5.57 -9.60 -9.05
C VAL A 125 6.44 -9.92 -10.26
N ALA A 126 5.85 -9.97 -11.47
CA ALA A 126 6.60 -10.16 -12.70
C ALA A 126 7.62 -9.04 -12.92
N ALA A 127 7.25 -7.78 -12.64
CA ALA A 127 8.16 -6.66 -12.77
C ALA A 127 9.34 -6.70 -11.79
N LEU A 128 9.14 -7.21 -10.57
CA LEU A 128 10.23 -7.44 -9.61
C LEU A 128 11.18 -8.55 -10.09
N ASP A 129 10.62 -9.65 -10.60
CA ASP A 129 11.39 -10.78 -11.15
C ASP A 129 12.21 -10.38 -12.38
N ASP A 130 11.59 -9.68 -13.33
CA ASP A 130 12.23 -9.14 -14.54
C ASP A 130 13.44 -8.24 -14.22
N GLU A 131 13.38 -7.51 -13.10
CA GLU A 131 14.46 -6.64 -12.63
C GLU A 131 15.47 -7.36 -11.71
N GLY A 132 15.25 -8.64 -11.42
CA GLY A 132 16.08 -9.46 -10.53
C GLY A 132 16.05 -8.97 -9.09
N LEU A 133 14.89 -8.49 -8.63
CA LEU A 133 14.66 -8.01 -7.27
C LEU A 133 13.93 -9.07 -6.43
N PRO A 134 14.27 -9.21 -5.14
CA PRO A 134 13.57 -10.15 -4.26
C PRO A 134 12.13 -9.69 -4.01
N LEU A 135 11.18 -10.64 -3.99
CA LEU A 135 9.80 -10.37 -3.59
C LEU A 135 9.68 -9.96 -2.11
N VAL A 136 10.57 -10.50 -1.28
CA VAL A 136 10.71 -10.14 0.14
C VAL A 136 12.15 -9.68 0.37
N PRO A 137 12.43 -8.36 0.28
CA PRO A 137 13.70 -7.78 0.67
C PRO A 137 14.20 -8.20 2.06
N GLU A 138 15.48 -7.97 2.36
CA GLU A 138 16.01 -8.14 3.71
C GLU A 138 15.39 -7.11 4.68
N ALA A 139 15.18 -7.50 5.94
CA ALA A 139 14.61 -6.59 6.95
C ALA A 139 15.55 -5.44 7.31
N ASP A 140 16.86 -5.64 7.22
CA ASP A 140 17.88 -4.60 7.41
C ASP A 140 17.93 -3.58 6.26
N ALA A 141 17.39 -3.93 5.09
CA ALA A 141 17.25 -3.04 3.95
C ALA A 141 16.03 -2.11 4.08
N ILE A 142 15.19 -2.30 5.11
CA ILE A 142 14.07 -1.40 5.40
C ILE A 142 14.64 -0.10 5.95
N GLU A 143 14.26 1.00 5.32
CA GLU A 143 14.56 2.36 5.79
C GLU A 143 13.30 2.98 6.41
N PRO A 144 13.46 3.89 7.39
CA PRO A 144 12.37 4.75 7.83
C PRO A 144 11.69 5.43 6.64
N ILE A 145 10.35 5.43 6.61
CA ILE A 145 9.64 6.14 5.56
C ILE A 145 9.87 7.64 5.70
N GLY A 146 10.13 8.31 4.58
CA GLY A 146 9.94 9.75 4.51
C GLY A 146 8.45 10.03 4.52
N VAL A 147 7.97 10.82 5.47
CA VAL A 147 6.67 11.47 5.37
C VAL A 147 6.87 12.73 4.56
N PRO A 148 6.28 12.84 3.35
CA PRO A 148 6.29 14.10 2.61
C PRO A 148 5.76 15.19 3.53
N SER A 149 6.61 16.16 3.85
CA SER A 149 6.22 17.40 4.53
C SER A 149 6.78 18.49 3.65
N LEU A 150 5.92 19.01 2.77
CA LEU A 150 6.34 20.07 1.87
C LEU A 150 6.32 21.36 2.67
N PRO A 151 7.39 22.18 2.61
CA PRO A 151 7.37 23.48 3.24
C PRO A 151 6.19 24.28 2.66
N PRO A 152 5.50 25.10 3.47
CA PRO A 152 4.42 25.95 2.98
C PRO A 152 4.98 26.82 1.85
N LYS A 153 4.60 26.50 0.62
CA LYS A 153 4.90 27.35 -0.54
C LYS A 153 3.91 28.52 -0.55
N GLU A 154 4.35 29.64 -1.11
CA GLU A 154 3.44 30.73 -1.50
C GLU A 154 2.27 30.14 -2.31
N ALA A 155 1.08 30.73 -2.16
CA ALA A 155 -0.16 30.26 -2.76
C ALA A 155 0.02 29.89 -4.24
N ASP A 156 0.32 28.62 -4.48
CA ASP A 156 0.32 28.06 -5.81
C ASP A 156 -1.15 27.81 -6.15
N ASN A 157 -1.54 27.99 -7.41
CA ASN A 157 -2.90 27.68 -7.86
C ASN A 157 -3.10 26.15 -7.98
N ASP A 158 -2.61 25.40 -7.00
CA ASP A 158 -2.79 23.96 -6.91
C ASP A 158 -4.26 23.69 -6.60
N THR A 159 -4.91 22.87 -7.44
CA THR A 159 -6.21 22.31 -7.07
C THR A 159 -6.02 21.30 -5.94
N ASP A 160 -7.02 21.12 -5.08
CA ASP A 160 -6.95 20.12 -3.99
C ASP A 160 -6.62 18.72 -4.52
N LEU A 161 -7.13 18.41 -5.72
CA LEU A 161 -6.80 17.19 -6.45
C LEU A 161 -5.29 17.07 -6.74
N LYS A 162 -4.65 18.16 -7.19
CA LYS A 162 -3.20 18.18 -7.43
C LYS A 162 -2.41 17.95 -6.14
N VAL A 163 -2.82 18.57 -5.03
CA VAL A 163 -2.19 18.36 -3.71
C VAL A 163 -2.23 16.88 -3.32
N VAL A 164 -3.38 16.22 -3.47
CA VAL A 164 -3.52 14.77 -3.18
C VAL A 164 -2.62 13.94 -4.09
N ILE A 165 -2.58 14.24 -5.39
CA ILE A 165 -1.76 13.50 -6.37
C ILE A 165 -0.27 13.64 -6.04
N ASP A 166 0.20 14.85 -5.74
CA ASP A 166 1.59 15.13 -5.39
C ASP A 166 1.99 14.34 -4.12
N ILE A 167 1.16 14.39 -3.08
CA ILE A 167 1.40 13.63 -1.84
C ILE A 167 1.44 12.13 -2.13
N PHE A 168 0.47 11.62 -2.90
CA PHE A 168 0.41 10.20 -3.25
C PHE A 168 1.69 9.75 -3.96
N LEU A 169 2.16 10.51 -4.95
CA LEU A 169 3.36 10.23 -5.72
C LEU A 169 4.63 10.25 -4.88
N GLU A 170 4.81 11.29 -4.07
CA GLU A 170 5.96 11.40 -3.18
C GLU A 170 5.99 10.23 -2.17
N SER A 171 4.83 9.86 -1.62
CA SER A 171 4.69 8.71 -0.71
C SER A 171 5.06 7.38 -1.38
N ILE A 172 4.68 7.14 -2.63
CA ILE A 172 5.11 5.93 -3.36
C ILE A 172 6.54 6.05 -3.93
N GLY A 173 7.17 7.23 -3.83
CA GLY A 173 8.56 7.46 -4.24
C GLY A 173 8.74 7.81 -5.72
N VAL A 174 7.73 8.39 -6.35
CA VAL A 174 7.74 8.89 -7.74
C VAL A 174 7.90 10.41 -7.71
N GLY A 175 8.99 10.91 -8.30
CA GLY A 175 9.29 12.34 -8.38
C GLY A 175 8.82 13.03 -9.67
N GLU A 176 8.02 12.35 -10.50
CA GLU A 176 7.56 12.85 -11.80
C GLU A 176 6.03 12.95 -11.85
N PRO A 177 5.43 14.10 -11.44
CA PRO A 177 3.97 14.28 -11.38
C PRO A 177 3.25 14.08 -12.71
N GLY A 178 3.90 14.44 -13.82
CA GLY A 178 3.29 14.44 -15.15
C GLY A 178 2.83 13.07 -15.63
N LEU A 179 3.48 11.98 -15.21
CA LEU A 179 3.12 10.63 -15.64
C LEU A 179 1.77 10.20 -15.04
N LEU A 180 1.57 10.42 -13.73
CA LEU A 180 0.35 10.00 -13.06
C LEU A 180 -0.83 10.93 -13.34
N THR A 181 -0.61 12.24 -13.53
CA THR A 181 -1.70 13.13 -13.94
C THR A 181 -2.33 12.69 -15.26
N GLN A 182 -1.51 12.20 -16.21
CA GLN A 182 -2.00 11.62 -17.47
C GLN A 182 -2.78 10.33 -17.24
N THR A 183 -2.26 9.40 -16.43
CA THR A 183 -2.97 8.15 -16.08
C THR A 183 -4.31 8.40 -15.40
N ILE A 184 -4.37 9.34 -14.44
CA ILE A 184 -5.61 9.72 -13.76
C ILE A 184 -6.60 10.36 -14.74
N SER A 185 -6.13 11.28 -15.58
CA SER A 185 -7.00 11.96 -16.55
C SER A 185 -7.54 11.02 -17.63
N ALA A 186 -6.80 9.95 -17.95
CA ALA A 186 -7.20 8.94 -18.93
C ALA A 186 -8.16 7.87 -18.34
N ASN A 187 -8.35 7.83 -17.02
CA ASN A 187 -9.16 6.83 -16.34
C ASN A 187 -10.28 7.50 -15.50
N PRO A 188 -11.52 7.57 -16.03
CA PRO A 188 -12.63 8.24 -15.34
C PRO A 188 -12.93 7.70 -13.94
N ASP A 189 -12.84 6.38 -13.74
CA ASP A 189 -13.08 5.75 -12.44
C ASP A 189 -12.03 6.20 -11.42
N LEU A 190 -10.78 6.29 -11.86
CA LEU A 190 -9.67 6.76 -11.03
C LEU A 190 -9.82 8.24 -10.69
N GLN A 191 -10.18 9.07 -11.68
CA GLN A 191 -10.45 10.49 -11.46
C GLN A 191 -11.59 10.70 -10.46
N GLN A 192 -12.68 9.94 -10.58
CA GLN A 192 -13.77 9.97 -9.62
C GLN A 192 -13.27 9.61 -8.21
N LYS A 193 -12.44 8.58 -8.08
CA LYS A 193 -11.95 8.12 -6.77
C LYS A 193 -11.00 9.10 -6.10
N PHE A 194 -10.15 9.78 -6.86
CA PHE A 194 -9.37 10.90 -6.31
C PHE A 194 -10.26 12.09 -5.92
N THR A 195 -11.36 12.32 -6.63
CA THR A 195 -12.33 13.37 -6.27
C THR A 195 -13.05 13.03 -4.96
N GLU A 196 -13.53 11.79 -4.81
CA GLU A 196 -14.11 11.27 -3.56
C GLU A 196 -13.09 11.35 -2.40
N LEU A 197 -11.82 11.05 -2.67
CA LEU A 197 -10.75 11.18 -1.68
C LEU A 197 -10.61 12.64 -1.18
N VAL A 198 -10.64 13.63 -2.07
CA VAL A 198 -10.62 15.06 -1.69
C VAL A 198 -11.83 15.40 -0.80
N GLU A 199 -13.01 14.92 -1.15
CA GLU A 199 -14.24 15.13 -0.35
C GLU A 199 -14.10 14.53 1.06
N HIS A 200 -13.63 13.28 1.18
CA HIS A 200 -13.39 12.63 2.47
C HIS A 200 -12.32 13.36 3.31
N ILE A 201 -11.29 13.93 2.68
CA ILE A 201 -10.28 14.75 3.37
C ILE A 201 -10.91 16.05 3.91
N SER A 202 -11.71 16.73 3.10
CA SER A 202 -12.44 17.95 3.53
C SER A 202 -13.34 17.67 4.73
N ASN A 203 -14.04 16.53 4.72
CA ASN A 203 -14.92 16.11 5.81
C ASN A 203 -14.17 15.48 7.00
N LYS A 204 -12.84 15.36 6.93
CA LYS A 204 -11.97 14.72 7.95
C LYS A 204 -12.37 13.26 8.25
N GLU A 205 -12.89 12.56 7.25
CA GLU A 205 -13.35 11.17 7.34
C GLU A 205 -12.17 10.20 7.16
N TRP A 206 -11.18 10.24 8.06
CA TRP A 206 -9.88 9.56 7.88
C TRP A 206 -9.94 8.06 7.59
N THR A 207 -10.97 7.39 8.11
CA THR A 207 -11.25 5.98 7.78
C THR A 207 -11.57 5.80 6.30
N LEU A 208 -12.45 6.65 5.74
CA LEU A 208 -12.83 6.61 4.31
C LEU A 208 -11.68 7.08 3.42
N VAL A 209 -10.88 8.05 3.88
CA VAL A 209 -9.62 8.46 3.22
C VAL A 209 -8.69 7.26 3.04
N ALA A 210 -8.43 6.50 4.10
CA ALA A 210 -7.58 5.31 4.03
C ALA A 210 -8.13 4.25 3.06
N GLU A 211 -9.44 4.01 3.08
CA GLU A 211 -10.09 3.04 2.17
C GLU A 211 -10.02 3.46 0.70
N ALA A 212 -10.21 4.76 0.41
CA ALA A 212 -10.07 5.29 -0.94
C ALA A 212 -8.63 5.13 -1.46
N ILE A 213 -7.63 5.39 -0.60
CA ILE A 213 -6.22 5.19 -0.95
C ILE A 213 -5.93 3.71 -1.22
N GLU A 214 -6.39 2.79 -0.37
CA GLU A 214 -6.24 1.35 -0.59
C GLU A 214 -6.88 0.91 -1.91
N TRP A 215 -8.05 1.46 -2.25
CA TRP A 215 -8.71 1.18 -3.52
C TRP A 215 -7.88 1.69 -4.71
N ILE A 216 -7.33 2.91 -4.63
CA ILE A 216 -6.48 3.50 -5.67
C ILE A 216 -5.23 2.64 -5.89
N LEU A 217 -4.57 2.21 -4.81
CA LEU A 217 -3.39 1.34 -4.89
C LEU A 217 -3.72 -0.02 -5.53
N ASN A 218 -4.96 -0.50 -5.37
CA ASN A 218 -5.43 -1.78 -5.87
C ASN A 218 -5.88 -1.77 -7.35
N THR A 219 -6.08 -0.60 -7.97
CA THR A 219 -6.74 -0.47 -9.28
C THR A 219 -5.78 -0.31 -10.45
N SER A 220 -4.69 -1.07 -10.47
CA SER A 220 -3.70 -1.08 -11.57
C SER A 220 -2.95 0.23 -11.77
N VAL A 221 -3.25 1.28 -11.00
CA VAL A 221 -2.54 2.57 -11.03
C VAL A 221 -1.04 2.38 -10.88
N VAL A 222 -0.62 1.55 -9.93
CA VAL A 222 0.80 1.27 -9.72
C VAL A 222 1.39 0.51 -10.92
N ALA A 223 0.64 -0.41 -11.52
CA ALA A 223 1.07 -1.12 -12.72
C ALA A 223 1.23 -0.16 -13.92
N ASP A 224 0.28 0.75 -14.10
CA ASP A 224 0.31 1.78 -15.16
C ASP A 224 1.47 2.75 -14.96
N ILE A 225 1.71 3.21 -13.72
CA ILE A 225 2.88 4.04 -13.39
C ILE A 225 4.15 3.27 -13.76
N VAL A 226 4.31 2.03 -13.30
CA VAL A 226 5.50 1.22 -13.57
C VAL A 226 5.70 0.96 -15.06
N ALA A 227 4.63 0.73 -15.82
CA ALA A 227 4.68 0.55 -17.27
C ALA A 227 5.13 1.83 -18.00
N GLY A 228 4.76 3.00 -17.47
CA GLY A 228 5.16 4.31 -18.00
C GLY A 228 6.56 4.79 -17.58
N MET A 229 7.22 4.13 -16.62
CA MET A 229 8.53 4.58 -16.11
C MET A 229 9.69 4.24 -17.07
N PRO A 230 10.67 5.16 -17.22
CA PRO A 230 11.95 4.83 -17.84
C PRO A 230 12.65 3.69 -17.09
N LYS A 231 13.31 2.80 -17.83
CA LYS A 231 14.03 1.64 -17.27
C LYS A 231 15.04 2.03 -16.17
N SER A 232 15.68 3.19 -16.29
CA SER A 232 16.63 3.72 -15.31
C SER A 232 16.02 4.03 -13.93
N VAL A 233 14.73 4.33 -13.87
CA VAL A 233 14.01 4.69 -12.64
C VAL A 233 13.18 3.51 -12.12
N LYS A 234 12.68 2.66 -13.02
CA LYS A 234 11.82 1.51 -12.75
C LYS A 234 12.38 0.59 -11.65
N ARG A 235 13.63 0.13 -11.77
CA ARG A 235 14.25 -0.77 -10.77
C ARG A 235 14.26 -0.17 -9.36
N LYS A 236 14.66 1.11 -9.24
CA LYS A 236 14.72 1.80 -7.95
C LYS A 236 13.33 1.99 -7.35
N PHE A 237 12.36 2.33 -8.17
CA PHE A 237 10.97 2.44 -7.75
C PHE A 237 10.42 1.10 -7.27
N LEU A 238 10.57 0.03 -8.06
CA LEU A 238 10.09 -1.31 -7.71
C LEU A 238 10.72 -1.83 -6.43
N PHE A 239 12.02 -1.61 -6.23
CA PHE A 239 12.69 -2.00 -5.00
C PHE A 239 12.14 -1.24 -3.77
N ARG A 240 11.96 0.09 -3.89
CA ARG A 240 11.35 0.90 -2.82
C ARG A 240 9.90 0.53 -2.56
N LEU A 241 9.17 0.20 -3.62
CA LEU A 241 7.80 -0.29 -3.53
C LEU A 241 7.77 -1.61 -2.78
N ALA A 242 8.65 -2.57 -3.09
CA ALA A 242 8.74 -3.84 -2.37
C ALA A 242 9.07 -3.66 -0.87
N LEU A 243 9.90 -2.67 -0.52
CA LEU A 243 10.23 -2.33 0.88
C LEU A 243 9.08 -1.68 1.68
N ARG A 244 8.07 -1.12 1.00
CA ARG A 244 6.91 -0.44 1.61
C ARG A 244 5.65 -1.29 1.53
N ALA A 245 5.52 -1.99 0.42
CA ALA A 245 4.47 -2.89 0.03
C ALA A 245 5.07 -4.30 -0.07
N VAL A 246 5.44 -4.92 1.08
CA VAL A 246 5.47 -6.39 1.17
C VAL A 246 4.22 -6.84 0.44
N PRO A 247 4.28 -7.61 -0.66
CA PRO A 247 3.46 -7.38 -1.88
C PRO A 247 1.93 -7.29 -1.72
N PHE A 248 1.40 -7.47 -0.52
CA PHE A 248 -0.01 -7.37 -0.15
C PHE A 248 -0.33 -6.86 1.25
N VAL A 249 0.57 -6.87 2.23
CA VAL A 249 0.26 -6.26 3.53
C VAL A 249 0.69 -4.80 3.56
N GLY A 250 1.70 -4.45 2.78
CA GLY A 250 2.23 -3.09 2.82
C GLY A 250 1.46 -2.06 1.99
N TRP A 251 0.34 -2.38 1.34
CA TRP A 251 -0.59 -1.32 0.96
C TRP A 251 -1.26 -0.67 2.19
N LEU A 252 -1.38 -1.39 3.32
CA LEU A 252 -1.82 -0.79 4.58
C LEU A 252 -0.75 0.15 5.14
N TYR A 253 0.54 -0.23 5.11
CA TYR A 253 1.65 0.65 5.47
C TYR A 253 1.72 1.88 4.55
N THR A 254 1.57 1.67 3.24
CA THR A 254 1.57 2.75 2.25
C THR A 254 0.38 3.69 2.44
N ALA A 255 -0.83 3.16 2.66
CA ALA A 255 -2.01 3.96 2.95
C ALA A 255 -1.87 4.74 4.26
N ALA A 256 -1.31 4.12 5.31
CA ALA A 256 -1.02 4.80 6.58
C ALA A 256 -0.07 5.98 6.38
N SER A 257 1.02 5.76 5.62
CA SER A 257 1.99 6.80 5.27
C SER A 257 1.34 7.95 4.51
N ILE A 258 0.49 7.65 3.52
CA ILE A 258 -0.24 8.66 2.75
C ILE A 258 -1.23 9.43 3.65
N VAL A 259 -1.94 8.77 4.56
CA VAL A 259 -2.84 9.44 5.51
C VAL A 259 -2.07 10.42 6.40
N ILE A 260 -0.93 10.00 6.96
CA ILE A 260 -0.07 10.87 7.77
C ILE A 260 0.48 12.04 6.93
N ALA A 261 0.87 11.78 5.68
CA ALA A 261 1.33 12.81 4.76
C ALA A 261 0.21 13.82 4.44
N ILE A 262 -1.01 13.36 4.17
CA ILE A 262 -2.18 14.24 3.96
C ILE A 262 -2.43 15.10 5.18
N LYS A 263 -2.44 14.52 6.39
CA LYS A 263 -2.63 15.29 7.63
C LYS A 263 -1.52 16.31 7.85
N SER A 264 -0.26 15.94 7.60
CA SER A 264 0.90 16.82 7.76
C SER A 264 0.90 17.98 6.75
N ASN A 265 0.28 17.78 5.58
CA ASN A 265 0.16 18.78 4.52
C ASN A 265 -1.26 19.37 4.44
N TYR A 266 -2.10 19.20 5.47
CA TYR A 266 -3.50 19.64 5.41
C TYR A 266 -3.63 21.15 5.13
N HIS A 267 -2.67 21.95 5.59
CA HIS A 267 -2.58 23.39 5.34
C HIS A 267 -2.48 23.79 3.85
N ARG A 268 -2.19 22.84 2.94
CA ARG A 268 -2.13 23.09 1.49
C ARG A 268 -3.48 23.03 0.80
N PHE A 269 -4.49 22.45 1.45
CA PHE A 269 -5.82 22.33 0.87
C PHE A 269 -6.58 23.65 0.96
N SER A 270 -7.41 23.94 -0.02
CA SER A 270 -8.18 25.18 -0.12
C SER A 270 -9.23 25.35 0.99
N PHE A 271 -9.61 24.24 1.63
CA PHE A 271 -10.60 24.15 2.70
C PHE A 271 -9.99 24.06 4.11
N ALA A 272 -8.66 24.22 4.23
CA ALA A 272 -7.92 24.07 5.49
C ALA A 272 -8.19 25.19 6.51
#